data_AF-A0A137S8R6-F1
#
_entry.id   AF-A0A137S8R6-F1
#
_cell.length_a   1.000
_cell.length_b   1.000
_cell.length_c   1.000
_cell.angle_alpha   90.00
_cell.angle_beta   90.00
_cell.angle_gamma   90.00
#
_symmetry.space_group_name_H-M   'P 1'
#
loop_
_entity.id
_entity.type
_entity.pdbx_description
1 polymer ?
#
loop_
_entity_poly.entity_id
_entity_poly.type
_entity_poly.pdbx_seq_one_letter_code
_entity_poly.pdbx_strand_id
1 'polypeptide(L)'
;MPASQVHAENLDVLMSQVFSNQEATYIGFESVEREDIPEQAAVDRKYLIVDFRLAEQNPESEQLQASVHKVCMTLLKDRALVRSLSDSGYDMVSVAFDRKSQFDCL
;
A
#
# COMPACT_ATOMS: atom_id res chain seq x y z
N MET A 1 15.94 -16.40 -5.76
CA MET A 1 14.61 -16.98 -5.49
C MET A 1 13.57 -15.89 -5.75
N PRO A 2 12.50 -16.12 -6.54
CA PRO A 2 11.64 -15.08 -7.10
C PRO A 2 10.36 -14.80 -6.27
N ALA A 3 10.29 -15.22 -5.00
CA ALA A 3 9.06 -15.12 -4.19
C ALA A 3 8.57 -13.66 -4.03
N SER A 4 9.48 -12.69 -3.96
CA SER A 4 9.15 -11.27 -3.87
C SER A 4 8.41 -10.73 -5.10
N GLN A 5 8.60 -11.34 -6.27
CA GLN A 5 8.04 -10.86 -7.53
C GLN A 5 6.58 -11.31 -7.70
N VAL A 6 6.23 -12.52 -7.26
CA VAL A 6 4.84 -13.04 -7.33
C VAL A 6 3.91 -12.27 -6.37
N HIS A 7 4.42 -11.85 -5.22
CA HIS A 7 3.64 -11.08 -4.26
C HIS A 7 3.42 -9.63 -4.73
N ALA A 8 4.44 -9.04 -5.35
CA ALA A 8 4.36 -7.75 -6.03
C ALA A 8 3.28 -7.75 -7.14
N GLU A 9 3.32 -8.75 -8.04
CA GLU A 9 2.37 -8.83 -9.16
C GLU A 9 0.90 -8.95 -8.70
N ASN A 10 0.63 -9.66 -7.59
CA ASN A 10 -0.73 -9.73 -7.04
C ASN A 10 -1.17 -8.40 -6.42
N LEU A 11 -0.25 -7.66 -5.78
CA LEU A 11 -0.53 -6.33 -5.26
C LEU A 11 -0.81 -5.34 -6.39
N ASP A 12 0.00 -5.32 -7.45
CA ASP A 12 -0.21 -4.47 -8.64
C ASP A 12 -1.60 -4.70 -9.26
N VAL A 13 -1.98 -5.96 -9.46
CA VAL A 13 -3.28 -6.32 -10.02
C VAL A 13 -4.41 -5.86 -9.11
N LEU A 14 -4.33 -6.12 -7.80
CA LEU A 14 -5.35 -5.69 -6.85
C LEU A 14 -5.49 -4.16 -6.83
N MET A 15 -4.37 -3.44 -6.73
CA MET A 15 -4.35 -1.98 -6.62
C MET A 15 -4.82 -1.29 -7.90
N SER A 16 -4.51 -1.84 -9.07
CA SER A 16 -5.02 -1.34 -10.35
C SER A 16 -6.55 -1.40 -10.48
N GLN A 17 -7.22 -2.27 -9.71
CA GLN A 17 -8.67 -2.48 -9.76
C GLN A 17 -9.44 -1.69 -8.72
N VAL A 18 -8.78 -1.08 -7.72
CA VAL A 18 -9.43 -0.34 -6.62
C VAL A 18 -10.26 0.84 -7.14
N PHE A 19 -9.75 1.54 -8.16
CA PHE A 19 -10.36 2.76 -8.70
C PHE A 19 -10.78 2.58 -10.17
N SER A 20 -11.95 2.00 -10.39
CA SER A 20 -12.48 1.78 -11.74
C SER A 20 -13.07 3.04 -12.41
N ASN A 21 -13.42 4.06 -11.61
CA ASN A 21 -14.11 5.28 -12.08
C ASN A 21 -13.16 6.48 -12.33
N GLN A 22 -11.88 6.23 -12.61
CA GLN A 22 -10.87 7.28 -12.83
C GLN A 22 -10.67 8.23 -11.63
N GLU A 23 -11.10 7.87 -10.42
CA GLU A 23 -10.91 8.67 -9.20
C GLU A 23 -9.42 8.78 -8.84
N ALA A 24 -8.70 7.66 -8.97
CA ALA A 24 -7.26 7.59 -8.81
C ALA A 24 -6.66 6.60 -9.81
N THR A 25 -5.43 6.87 -10.23
CA THR A 25 -4.64 5.97 -11.06
C THR A 25 -3.56 5.35 -10.20
N TYR A 26 -3.49 4.02 -10.19
CA TYR A 26 -2.41 3.31 -9.55
C TYR A 26 -1.08 3.58 -10.26
N ILE A 27 -0.05 3.96 -9.50
CA ILE A 27 1.28 4.29 -10.04
C ILE A 27 2.26 3.14 -9.82
N GLY A 28 2.22 2.51 -8.64
CA GLY A 28 3.15 1.46 -8.24
C GLY A 28 3.19 1.28 -6.74
N PHE A 29 4.15 0.50 -6.26
CA PHE A 29 4.45 0.38 -4.83
C PHE A 29 5.95 0.47 -4.59
N GLU A 30 6.32 0.92 -3.39
CA GLU A 30 7.70 0.97 -2.90
C GLU A 30 7.81 0.15 -1.61
N SER A 31 8.80 -0.73 -1.55
CA SER A 31 9.14 -1.46 -0.33
C SER A 31 10.21 -0.68 0.43
N VAL A 32 9.87 -0.23 1.63
CA VAL A 32 10.79 0.50 2.50
C VAL A 32 11.20 -0.35 3.68
N GLU A 33 12.51 -0.40 3.95
CA GLU A 33 13.06 -1.08 5.11
C GLU A 33 13.40 -0.06 6.21
N ARG A 34 12.93 -0.30 7.43
CA ARG A 34 13.17 0.49 8.63
C ARG A 34 14.57 0.22 9.17
N GLU A 35 15.52 1.05 8.73
CA GLU A 35 16.91 1.00 9.20
C GLU A 35 17.07 1.38 10.68
N ASP A 36 16.10 2.10 11.24
CA ASP A 36 16.07 2.59 12.62
C ASP A 36 15.78 1.50 13.68
N ILE A 37 15.20 0.37 13.27
CA ILE A 37 15.00 -0.78 14.14
C ILE A 37 16.23 -1.70 14.07
N PRO A 38 16.82 -2.17 15.18
CA PRO A 38 17.94 -3.11 15.14
C PRO A 38 17.58 -4.40 14.41
N GLU A 39 18.49 -4.96 13.61
CA GLU A 39 18.31 -6.27 12.92
C GLU A 39 17.94 -7.42 13.85
N GLN A 40 18.31 -7.32 15.13
CA GLN A 40 18.09 -8.34 16.15
C GLN A 40 16.69 -8.28 16.77
N ALA A 41 15.91 -7.22 16.48
CA ALA A 41 14.56 -7.10 17.00
C ALA A 41 13.64 -8.13 16.33
N ALA A 42 12.82 -8.82 17.11
CA ALA A 42 11.87 -9.81 16.61
C ALA A 42 10.64 -9.19 15.92
N VAL A 43 10.75 -7.95 15.45
CA VAL A 43 9.69 -7.21 14.77
C VAL A 43 10.05 -7.09 13.31
N ASP A 44 9.04 -7.23 12.46
CA ASP A 44 9.16 -7.00 11.03
C ASP A 44 9.55 -5.53 10.76
N ARG A 45 10.45 -5.35 9.79
CA ARG A 45 11.11 -4.07 9.52
C ARG A 45 10.72 -3.47 8.19
N LYS A 46 9.78 -4.05 7.45
CA LYS A 46 9.44 -3.58 6.12
C LYS A 46 8.03 -3.05 6.09
N TYR A 47 7.84 -1.95 5.39
CA TYR A 47 6.51 -1.45 5.08
C TYR A 47 6.40 -1.18 3.58
N LEU A 48 5.19 -1.34 3.06
CA LEU A 48 4.88 -1.08 1.67
C LEU A 48 4.18 0.26 1.56
N ILE A 49 4.68 1.11 0.67
CA ILE A 49 4.00 2.34 0.27
C ILE A 49 3.35 2.07 -1.07
N VAL A 50 2.05 2.25 -1.16
CA VAL A 50 1.29 2.11 -2.41
C VAL A 50 0.98 3.49 -2.95
N ASP A 51 1.49 3.80 -4.14
CA ASP A 51 1.32 5.11 -4.77
C ASP A 51 0.11 5.14 -5.70
N PHE A 52 -0.72 6.14 -5.48
CA PHE A 52 -1.82 6.51 -6.36
C PHE A 52 -1.70 7.97 -6.78
N ARG A 53 -2.22 8.27 -7.97
CA ARG A 53 -2.40 9.63 -8.46
C ARG A 53 -3.87 9.92 -8.58
N LEU A 54 -4.37 10.82 -7.74
CA LEU A 54 -5.74 11.30 -7.85
C LEU A 54 -5.93 12.07 -9.17
N ALA A 55 -7.12 11.96 -9.75
CA ALA A 55 -7.46 12.72 -10.95
C ALA A 55 -7.58 14.22 -10.66
N GLU A 56 -8.09 14.57 -9.47
CA GLU A 56 -8.10 15.94 -8.97
C GLU A 56 -6.77 16.28 -8.30
N GLN A 57 -6.20 17.45 -8.63
CA GLN A 57 -4.92 17.90 -8.09
C GLN A 57 -5.00 18.41 -6.64
N ASN A 58 -6.21 18.73 -6.17
CA ASN A 58 -6.43 19.23 -4.81
C ASN A 58 -7.75 18.68 -4.26
N PRO A 59 -7.81 17.35 -4.02
CA PRO A 59 -9.01 16.71 -3.49
C PRO A 59 -9.42 17.34 -2.16
N GLU A 60 -10.73 17.40 -1.90
CA GLU A 60 -11.20 17.74 -0.56
C GLU A 60 -10.76 16.66 0.43
N SER A 61 -10.51 17.05 1.69
CA SER A 61 -10.02 16.12 2.72
C SER A 61 -10.92 14.91 2.92
N GLU A 62 -12.24 15.08 2.74
CA GLU A 62 -13.22 13.99 2.83
C GLU A 62 -13.07 12.99 1.67
N GLN A 63 -12.85 13.48 0.45
CA GLN A 63 -12.64 12.64 -0.74
C GLN A 63 -11.30 11.89 -0.65
N LEU A 64 -10.26 12.55 -0.13
CA LEU A 64 -8.98 11.93 0.15
C LEU A 64 -9.13 10.82 1.19
N GLN A 65 -9.80 11.09 2.32
CA GLN A 65 -10.03 10.09 3.36
C GLN A 65 -10.87 8.91 2.84
N ALA A 66 -11.90 9.17 2.03
CA ALA A 66 -12.69 8.13 1.40
C ALA A 66 -11.84 7.26 0.46
N SER A 67 -10.92 7.87 -0.30
CA SER A 67 -9.99 7.18 -1.19
C SER A 67 -9.01 6.29 -0.41
N VAL A 68 -8.40 6.84 0.65
CA VAL A 68 -7.55 6.08 1.59
C VAL A 68 -8.33 4.89 2.13
N HIS A 69 -9.52 5.15 2.69
CA HIS A 69 -10.34 4.11 3.30
C HIS A 69 -10.71 3.01 2.29
N LYS A 70 -11.03 3.37 1.04
CA LYS A 70 -11.33 2.42 -0.03
C LYS A 70 -10.15 1.51 -0.34
N VAL A 71 -8.94 2.07 -0.47
CA VAL A 71 -7.71 1.28 -0.70
C VAL A 71 -7.43 0.37 0.49
N CYS A 72 -7.39 0.92 1.70
CA CYS A 72 -7.12 0.17 2.91
C CYS A 72 -8.14 -0.97 3.10
N MET A 73 -9.44 -0.69 2.94
CA MET A 73 -10.47 -1.74 3.02
C MET A 73 -10.30 -2.80 1.93
N THR A 74 -9.86 -2.43 0.72
CA THR A 74 -9.65 -3.41 -0.36
C THR A 74 -8.47 -4.33 -0.04
N LEU A 75 -7.36 -3.76 0.45
CA LEU A 75 -6.20 -4.50 0.96
C LEU A 75 -6.60 -5.45 2.10
N LEU A 76 -7.24 -4.92 3.14
CA LEU A 76 -7.62 -5.69 4.34
C LEU A 76 -8.68 -6.76 4.05
N LYS A 77 -9.49 -6.60 3.00
CA LYS A 77 -10.43 -7.63 2.55
C LYS A 77 -9.72 -8.82 1.91
N ASP A 78 -8.58 -8.59 1.25
CA ASP A 78 -7.77 -9.66 0.69
C ASP A 78 -6.82 -10.26 1.75
N ARG A 79 -7.38 -11.17 2.55
CA ARG A 79 -6.63 -11.88 3.60
C ARG A 79 -5.45 -12.68 3.07
N ALA A 80 -5.51 -13.15 1.83
CA ALA A 80 -4.42 -13.93 1.25
C ALA A 80 -3.23 -13.02 0.95
N LEU A 81 -3.50 -11.84 0.39
CA LEU A 81 -2.48 -10.81 0.17
C LEU A 81 -1.88 -10.33 1.49
N VAL A 82 -2.70 -9.92 2.47
CA VAL A 82 -2.19 -9.46 3.79
C VAL A 82 -1.28 -10.51 4.42
N ARG A 83 -1.71 -11.78 4.42
CA ARG A 83 -0.90 -12.88 4.95
C ARG A 83 0.42 -13.06 4.20
N SER A 84 0.38 -12.99 2.87
CA SER A 84 1.55 -13.10 2.01
C SER A 84 2.55 -11.95 2.24
N LEU A 85 2.05 -10.74 2.48
CA LEU A 85 2.86 -9.57 2.84
C LEU A 85 3.53 -9.79 4.21
N SER A 86 2.77 -10.20 5.22
CA SER A 86 3.33 -10.53 6.53
C SER A 86 4.35 -11.68 6.47
N ASP A 87 4.06 -12.75 5.72
CA ASP A 87 5.01 -13.87 5.50
C ASP A 87 6.29 -13.40 4.77
N SER A 88 6.23 -12.29 4.04
CA SER A 88 7.38 -11.64 3.38
C SER A 88 8.11 -10.62 4.27
N GLY A 89 7.64 -10.41 5.51
CA GLY A 89 8.23 -9.49 6.49
C GLY A 89 7.71 -8.06 6.42
N TYR A 90 6.55 -7.83 5.79
CA TYR A 90 5.87 -6.53 5.80
C TYR A 90 4.88 -6.45 6.97
N ASP A 91 5.10 -5.54 7.92
CA ASP A 91 4.19 -5.30 9.05
C ASP A 91 3.13 -4.26 8.78
N MET A 92 3.37 -3.38 7.81
CA MET A 92 2.58 -2.18 7.59
C MET A 92 2.44 -1.89 6.09
N VAL A 93 1.26 -1.41 5.70
CA VAL A 93 0.98 -0.95 4.34
C VAL A 93 0.41 0.44 4.43
N SER A 94 1.10 1.40 3.81
CA SER A 94 0.71 2.79 3.74
C SER A 94 0.36 3.16 2.31
N VAL A 95 -0.53 4.13 2.13
CA VAL A 95 -1.01 4.60 0.83
C VAL A 95 -0.63 6.06 0.68
N ALA A 96 -0.04 6.42 -0.46
CA ALA A 96 0.29 7.79 -0.80
C ALA A 96 -0.52 8.22 -2.03
N PHE A 97 -1.14 9.39 -1.96
CA PHE A 97 -1.85 10.02 -3.09
C PHE A 97 -1.10 11.24 -3.65
N ASP A 98 -0.10 11.70 -2.91
CA ASP A 98 0.76 12.84 -3.25
C ASP A 98 2.16 12.62 -2.68
N ARG A 99 3.11 13.51 -2.98
CA ARG A 99 4.52 13.40 -2.55
C ARG A 99 4.79 13.80 -1.09
N LYS A 100 3.80 14.31 -0.37
CA LYS A 100 3.92 14.90 0.97
C LYS A 100 3.18 14.08 2.03
N SER A 101 2.19 13.29 1.64
CA SER A 101 1.24 12.65 2.53
C SER A 101 1.22 11.14 2.30
N GLN A 102 1.47 10.40 3.37
CA GLN A 102 1.30 8.95 3.45
C GLN A 102 0.26 8.65 4.52
N PHE A 103 -0.65 7.73 4.23
CA PHE A 103 -1.74 7.36 5.11
C PHE A 103 -1.64 5.88 5.44
N ASP A 104 -1.63 5.56 6.72
CA ASP A 104 -1.50 4.19 7.14
C ASP A 104 -2.83 3.43 7.12
N CYS A 105 -2.78 2.16 6.69
CA CYS A 105 -3.95 1.30 6.62
C CYS A 105 -4.14 0.35 7.81
N LEU A 106 -3.20 0.28 8.76
CA LEU A 106 -3.17 -0.69 9.87
C LEU A 106 -3.27 -0.06 11.27
#